data_AF-A0A3R7R5L0-F1
#
_entry.id   AF-A0A3R7R5L0-F1
#
_cell.length_a   1.000
_cell.length_b   1.000
_cell.length_c   1.000
_cell.angle_alpha   90.00
_cell.angle_beta   90.00
_cell.angle_gamma   90.00
#
_symmetry.space_group_name_H-M   'P 1'
#
loop_
_entity.id
_entity.type
_entity.pdbx_description
1 polymer ?
#
loop_
_entity_poly.entity_id
_entity_poly.type
_entity_poly.pdbx_seq_one_letter_code
_entity_poly.pdbx_strand_id
1 'polypeptide(L)'
;MKKKLPFSIIFKDTNIDFHFDLHDQTINSDNVGKIASILINEIDKEIKKNPNTSEGDLIQALALFIATRITVSSFDNKKILNFFSNVLEKAIENINSGKKTRIGNS
;
A
#
# COMPACT_ATOMS: atom_id res chain seq x y z
N MET A 1 13.42 18.60 2.19
CA MET A 1 13.37 17.28 2.85
C MET A 1 12.37 16.40 2.12
N LYS A 2 12.72 15.16 1.78
CA LYS A 2 11.73 14.18 1.27
C LYS A 2 10.67 13.98 2.36
N LYS A 3 9.40 14.19 2.01
CA LYS A 3 8.27 13.93 2.93
C LYS A 3 8.21 12.42 3.17
N LYS A 4 8.27 12.00 4.43
CA LYS A 4 8.12 10.60 4.82
C LYS A 4 6.72 10.40 5.39
N LEU A 5 6.04 9.35 4.97
CA LEU A 5 4.78 8.92 5.55
C LEU A 5 5.08 7.85 6.61
N PRO A 6 4.96 8.14 7.91
CA PRO A 6 4.98 7.09 8.92
C PRO A 6 3.74 6.21 8.73
N PHE A 7 3.94 4.90 8.72
CA PHE A 7 2.87 3.92 8.59
C PHE A 7 3.19 2.67 9.43
N SER A 8 2.16 2.03 9.95
CA SER A 8 2.28 0.83 10.77
C SER A 8 1.25 -0.19 10.32
N ILE A 9 1.66 -1.46 10.26
CA ILE A 9 0.75 -2.58 10.03
C ILE A 9 0.93 -3.62 11.13
N ILE A 10 -0.17 -4.31 11.46
CA ILE A 10 -0.15 -5.44 12.39
C ILE A 10 -0.32 -6.73 11.57
N PHE A 11 0.67 -7.62 11.67
CA PHE A 11 0.64 -8.90 10.99
C PHE A 11 1.14 -9.99 11.94
N LYS A 12 0.32 -11.03 12.18
CA LYS A 12 0.66 -12.17 13.05
C LYS A 12 1.30 -11.74 14.38
N ASP A 13 0.60 -10.90 15.14
CA ASP A 13 1.04 -10.34 16.44
C ASP A 13 2.35 -9.54 16.39
N THR A 14 2.74 -9.08 15.21
CA THR A 14 3.91 -8.23 15.02
C THR A 14 3.45 -6.88 14.48
N ASN A 15 3.79 -5.81 15.20
CA ASN A 15 3.71 -4.46 14.66
C ASN A 15 4.94 -4.21 13.78
N ILE A 16 4.72 -3.71 12.56
CA ILE A 16 5.77 -3.33 11.62
C ILE A 16 5.62 -1.83 11.35
N ASP A 17 6.52 -1.04 11.94
CA ASP A 17 6.60 0.41 11.75
C ASP A 17 7.58 0.74 10.61
N PHE A 18 7.13 1.45 9.59
CA PHE A 18 7.98 1.84 8.47
C PHE A 18 7.70 3.27 8.01
N HIS A 19 8.67 3.85 7.30
CA HIS A 19 8.56 5.18 6.73
C HIS A 19 8.52 5.07 5.22
N PHE A 20 7.41 5.41 4.61
CA PHE A 20 7.30 5.39 3.17
C PHE A 20 7.79 6.73 2.59
N ASP A 21 8.88 6.69 1.82
CA ASP A 21 9.38 7.85 1.10
C ASP A 21 8.36 8.23 0.01
N LEU A 22 7.79 9.42 0.12
CA LEU A 22 6.88 9.90 -0.91
C LEU A 22 7.64 10.19 -2.21
N HIS A 23 7.03 9.84 -3.33
CA HIS A 23 7.53 10.23 -4.65
C HIS A 23 7.35 11.74 -4.85
N ASP A 24 8.18 12.35 -5.71
CA ASP A 24 8.17 13.80 -5.94
C ASP A 24 6.83 14.33 -6.51
N GLN A 25 6.05 13.44 -7.12
CA GLN A 25 4.71 13.72 -7.64
C GLN A 25 3.60 13.59 -6.59
N THR A 26 3.94 13.16 -5.37
CA THR A 26 2.98 13.01 -4.28
C THR A 26 2.93 14.29 -3.45
N ILE A 27 1.75 14.93 -3.43
CA ILE A 27 1.57 16.27 -2.85
C ILE A 27 1.44 16.21 -1.31
N ASN A 28 0.67 15.25 -0.78
CA ASN A 28 0.28 15.18 0.63
C ASN A 28 0.36 13.76 1.21
N SER A 29 1.20 13.57 2.23
CA SER A 29 1.35 12.32 3.00
C SER A 29 0.06 11.86 3.64
N ASP A 30 -0.71 12.78 4.21
CA ASP A 30 -1.87 12.46 5.04
C ASP A 30 -2.99 11.88 4.17
N ASN A 31 -3.13 12.40 2.95
CA ASN A 31 -4.04 11.84 1.95
C ASN A 31 -3.63 10.41 1.55
N VAL A 32 -2.32 10.16 1.38
CA VAL A 32 -1.83 8.81 1.06
C VAL A 32 -2.12 7.86 2.21
N GLY A 33 -1.79 8.23 3.45
CA GLY A 33 -2.06 7.43 4.63
C GLY A 33 -3.55 7.12 4.79
N LYS A 34 -4.40 8.14 4.69
CA LYS A 34 -5.86 7.99 4.79
C LYS A 34 -6.43 7.04 3.72
N ILE A 35 -6.04 7.22 2.45
CA ILE A 35 -6.53 6.38 1.35
C ILE A 35 -6.02 4.94 1.50
N ALA A 36 -4.75 4.76 1.85
CA ALA A 36 -4.16 3.44 2.09
C ALA A 36 -4.90 2.70 3.21
N SER A 37 -5.15 3.35 4.35
CA SER A 37 -5.90 2.76 5.46
C SER A 37 -7.33 2.36 5.05
N ILE A 38 -8.03 3.18 4.27
CA ILE A 38 -9.37 2.84 3.76
C ILE A 38 -9.30 1.58 2.89
N LEU A 39 -8.40 1.55 1.90
CA LEU A 39 -8.27 0.43 0.98
C LEU A 39 -7.92 -0.88 1.69
N ILE A 40 -6.91 -0.84 2.58
CA ILE A 40 -6.49 -2.02 3.36
C ILE A 40 -7.67 -2.53 4.21
N ASN A 41 -8.35 -1.65 4.92
CA ASN A 41 -9.45 -2.05 5.79
C ASN A 41 -10.65 -2.62 5.03
N GLU A 42 -11.00 -2.08 3.86
CA GLU A 42 -12.09 -2.62 3.04
C GLU A 42 -11.72 -3.99 2.43
N ILE A 43 -10.48 -4.16 1.98
CA ILE A 43 -9.98 -5.46 1.49
C ILE A 43 -9.99 -6.49 2.62
N ASP A 44 -9.49 -6.14 3.81
CA ASP A 44 -9.49 -7.03 4.98
C ASP A 44 -10.90 -7.45 5.40
N LYS A 45 -11.86 -6.53 5.35
CA LYS A 45 -13.27 -6.84 5.60
C LYS A 45 -13.82 -7.84 4.58
N GLU A 46 -13.45 -7.68 3.31
CA GLU A 46 -13.93 -8.56 2.24
C GLU A 46 -13.34 -9.97 2.35
N ILE A 47 -12.04 -10.09 2.62
CA ILE A 47 -11.37 -11.37 2.88
C ILE A 47 -12.00 -12.09 4.08
N LYS A 48 -12.33 -11.36 5.15
CA LYS A 48 -13.01 -11.94 6.32
C LYS A 48 -14.41 -12.47 6.01
N LYS A 49 -15.14 -11.82 5.09
CA LYS A 49 -16.48 -12.28 4.65
C LYS A 49 -16.39 -13.47 3.71
N ASN A 50 -15.34 -13.53 2.88
CA ASN A 50 -15.14 -14.54 1.86
C ASN A 50 -13.82 -15.30 2.08
N PRO A 51 -13.78 -16.25 3.03
CA PRO A 51 -12.52 -16.93 3.40
C PRO A 51 -11.91 -17.80 2.28
N ASN A 52 -12.67 -18.07 1.21
CA ASN A 52 -12.19 -18.82 0.04
C ASN A 52 -11.50 -17.93 -1.01
N THR A 53 -11.42 -16.61 -0.79
CA THR A 53 -10.68 -15.70 -1.66
C THR A 53 -9.21 -16.10 -1.69
N SER A 54 -8.69 -16.46 -2.86
CA SER A 54 -7.28 -16.81 -3.02
C SER A 54 -6.40 -15.57 -3.12
N GLU A 55 -5.09 -15.75 -2.91
CA GLU A 55 -4.10 -14.68 -3.15
C GLU A 55 -4.13 -14.20 -4.61
N GLY A 56 -4.40 -15.12 -5.55
CA GLY A 56 -4.53 -14.81 -6.98
C GLY A 56 -5.70 -13.87 -7.27
N ASP A 57 -6.84 -14.08 -6.63
CA ASP A 57 -8.03 -13.22 -6.77
C ASP A 57 -7.73 -11.80 -6.28
N LEU A 58 -7.07 -11.68 -5.12
CA LEU A 58 -6.71 -10.39 -4.53
C LEU A 58 -5.72 -9.61 -5.40
N ILE A 59 -4.66 -10.28 -5.86
CA ILE A 59 -3.63 -9.66 -6.70
C ILE A 59 -4.23 -9.19 -8.03
N GLN A 60 -5.07 -10.01 -8.67
CA GLN A 60 -5.72 -9.63 -9.92
C GLN A 60 -6.73 -8.49 -9.73
N ALA A 61 -7.50 -8.49 -8.63
CA ALA A 61 -8.43 -7.40 -8.32
C ALA A 61 -7.71 -6.07 -8.10
N LEU A 62 -6.59 -6.08 -7.37
CA LEU A 62 -5.73 -4.90 -7.19
C LEU A 62 -5.11 -4.42 -8.50
N ALA A 63 -4.66 -5.34 -9.35
CA ALA A 63 -4.14 -5.00 -10.68
C ALA A 63 -5.23 -4.35 -11.54
N LEU A 64 -6.46 -4.86 -11.53
CA LEU A 64 -7.59 -4.29 -12.25
C LEU A 64 -7.95 -2.89 -11.72
N PHE A 65 -7.94 -2.71 -10.40
CA PHE A 65 -8.14 -1.40 -9.77
C PHE A 65 -7.09 -0.39 -10.26
N ILE A 66 -5.80 -0.74 -10.21
CA ILE A 66 -4.71 0.13 -10.68
C ILE A 66 -4.89 0.44 -12.17
N ALA A 67 -5.08 -0.58 -13.02
CA ALA A 67 -5.25 -0.40 -14.46
C ALA A 67 -6.45 0.51 -14.81
N THR A 68 -7.54 0.38 -14.06
CA THR A 68 -8.72 1.26 -14.19
C THR A 68 -8.34 2.70 -13.84
N ARG A 69 -7.63 2.93 -12.72
CA ARG A 69 -7.18 4.26 -12.31
C ARG A 69 -6.21 4.90 -13.30
N ILE A 70 -5.34 4.10 -13.93
CA ILE A 70 -4.45 4.57 -15.01
C ILE A 70 -5.28 5.02 -16.22
N THR A 71 -6.21 4.17 -16.66
CA THR A 71 -7.03 4.42 -17.85
C THR A 71 -7.89 5.69 -17.73
N VAL A 72 -8.45 5.95 -16.55
CA VAL A 72 -9.29 7.15 -16.31
C VAL A 72 -8.48 8.41 -16.00
N SER A 73 -7.15 8.31 -15.91
CA SER A 73 -6.27 9.43 -15.65
C SER A 73 -6.06 10.27 -16.90
N SER A 74 -5.89 11.58 -16.74
CA SER A 74 -5.50 12.48 -17.84
C SER A 74 -4.00 12.47 -18.14
N PHE A 75 -3.21 11.70 -17.40
CA PHE A 75 -1.76 11.59 -17.57
C PHE A 75 -1.37 10.48 -18.57
N ASP A 76 -0.13 10.51 -19.06
CA ASP A 76 0.40 9.47 -19.96
C ASP A 76 0.46 8.09 -19.28
N ASN A 77 -0.27 7.11 -19.85
CA ASN A 77 -0.40 5.77 -19.28
C ASN A 77 0.93 5.08 -18.99
N LYS A 78 1.95 5.24 -19.86
CA LYS A 78 3.26 4.62 -19.66
C LYS A 78 4.00 5.28 -18.50
N LYS A 79 3.93 6.61 -18.39
CA LYS A 79 4.52 7.35 -17.27
C LYS A 79 3.86 6.97 -15.93
N ILE A 80 2.53 6.86 -15.91
CA ILE A 80 1.81 6.46 -14.69
C ILE A 80 2.16 5.02 -14.31
N LEU A 81 2.24 4.10 -15.28
CA LEU A 81 2.62 2.72 -15.03
C LEU A 81 4.02 2.63 -14.41
N ASN A 82 5.00 3.34 -14.99
CA ASN A 82 6.37 3.39 -14.45
C ASN A 82 6.40 3.98 -13.03
N PHE A 83 5.61 5.03 -12.79
CA PHE A 83 5.44 5.61 -11.45
C PHE A 83 4.88 4.57 -10.47
N PHE A 84 3.81 3.85 -10.82
CA PHE A 84 3.24 2.80 -9.97
C PHE A 84 4.26 1.71 -9.65
N SER A 85 4.99 1.20 -10.65
CA SER A 85 6.01 0.17 -10.45
C SER A 85 7.09 0.63 -9.48
N ASN A 86 7.61 1.87 -9.65
CA ASN A 86 8.64 2.42 -8.77
C ASN A 86 8.15 2.63 -7.33
N VAL A 87 6.94 3.14 -7.17
CA VAL A 87 6.32 3.38 -5.85
C VAL A 87 6.07 2.05 -5.14
N LEU A 88 5.58 1.03 -5.86
CA LEU A 88 5.32 -0.30 -5.32
C LEU A 88 6.60 -1.01 -4.88
N GLU A 89 7.64 -0.99 -5.72
CA GLU A 89 8.95 -1.56 -5.41
C GLU A 89 9.52 -0.95 -4.13
N LYS A 90 9.57 0.38 -4.05
CA LYS A 90 10.01 1.09 -2.83
C LYS A 90 9.14 0.80 -1.62
N ALA A 91 7.85 0.58 -1.79
CA ALA A 91 6.96 0.27 -0.67
C ALA A 91 7.31 -1.08 -0.05
N ILE A 92 7.56 -2.08 -0.89
CA ILE A 92 8.00 -3.41 -0.47
C ILE A 92 9.34 -3.33 0.26
N GLU A 93 10.32 -2.60 -0.28
CA GLU A 93 11.62 -2.38 0.37
C GLU A 93 11.50 -1.71 1.75
N ASN A 94 10.66 -0.68 1.86
CA ASN A 94 10.44 0.03 3.12
C ASN A 94 9.74 -0.84 4.17
N ILE A 95 8.75 -1.64 3.78
CA ILE A 95 8.07 -2.58 4.69
C ILE A 95 9.06 -3.65 5.18
N ASN A 96 9.89 -4.18 4.28
CA ASN A 96 10.86 -5.22 4.62
C ASN A 96 11.95 -4.73 5.59
N SER A 97 12.35 -3.47 5.45
CA SER A 97 13.29 -2.79 6.34
C SER A 97 12.64 -2.13 7.58
N GLY A 98 11.31 -2.25 7.71
CA GLY A 98 10.54 -1.70 8.82
C GLY A 98 10.94 -2.27 10.18
N LYS A 99 10.79 -1.45 11.23
CA LYS A 99 11.03 -1.86 12.61
C LYS A 99 9.92 -2.82 13.06
N LYS A 100 10.30 -4.04 13.42
CA LYS A 100 9.38 -5.10 13.86
C LYS A 100 9.36 -5.19 15.38
N THR A 101 8.18 -5.10 15.97
CA THR A 101 7.97 -5.22 17.43
C THR A 101 6.87 -6.24 17.70
N ARG A 102 7.16 -7.25 18.53
CA ARG A 102 6.16 -8.27 18.90
C ARG A 102 5.17 -7.69 19.91
N ILE A 103 3.88 -7.88 19.65
CA ILE A 103 2.80 -7.45 20.54
C ILE A 103 2.66 -8.52 21.64
N GLY A 104 2.70 -8.10 22.91
CA GLY A 104 2.45 -8.99 24.07
C GLY A 104 3.67 -9.49 24.85
N ASN A 105 4.90 -9.11 24.49
CA ASN A 105 6.05 -9.24 25.40
C ASN A 105 6.27 -7.89 26.11
N SER A 106 5.66 -7.77 27.30
CA SER A 106 6.04 -6.79 28.33
C SER A 106 6.92 -7.50 29.35
#